data_AF-A0A8J8H4S0-F1
#
_entry.id   AF-A0A8J8H4S0-F1
#
_cell.length_a   1.000
_cell.length_b   1.000
_cell.length_c   1.000
_cell.angle_alpha   90.00
_cell.angle_beta   90.00
_cell.angle_gamma   90.00
#
_symmetry.space_group_name_H-M   'P 1'
#
loop_
_entity.id
_entity.type
_entity.pdbx_description
1 polymer ?
#
loop_
_entity_poly.entity_id
_entity_poly.type
_entity_poly.pdbx_seq_one_letter_code
_entity_poly.pdbx_strand_id
1 'polypeptide(L)'
;MNKSFKIIALIIIIFGAGVAYYSMKKPQGPPSTLTGVAGGGGFGGQFGASAAQDPQIAEIVGVLNTVNGISLDADFLNDPVFSGLIDFSTSLPPENLGKSNPFAQ
;
A
#
# COMPACT_ATOMS: atom_id res chain seq x y z
N MET A 1 -42.24 35.12 -17.13
CA MET A 1 -41.67 34.15 -16.15
C MET A 1 -41.99 34.64 -14.75
N ASN A 2 -42.87 33.93 -14.05
CA ASN A 2 -43.51 34.39 -12.82
C ASN A 2 -42.47 34.45 -11.68
N LYS A 3 -42.57 35.44 -10.79
CA LYS A 3 -41.58 35.66 -9.72
C LYS A 3 -41.37 34.40 -8.86
N SER A 4 -42.44 33.65 -8.61
CA SER A 4 -42.41 32.37 -7.91
C SER A 4 -41.65 31.27 -8.67
N PHE A 5 -41.74 31.23 -10.00
CA PHE A 5 -40.98 30.28 -10.82
C PHE A 5 -39.47 30.56 -10.76
N LYS A 6 -39.07 31.84 -10.72
CA LYS A 6 -37.65 32.22 -10.57
C LYS A 6 -37.10 31.82 -9.20
N ILE A 7 -37.89 31.97 -8.14
CA ILE A 7 -37.49 31.59 -6.77
C ILE A 7 -37.34 30.07 -6.66
N ILE A 8 -38.27 29.29 -7.22
CA ILE A 8 -38.20 27.82 -7.21
C ILE A 8 -36.98 27.33 -8.01
N ALA A 9 -36.73 27.93 -9.19
CA ALA A 9 -35.54 27.61 -9.98
C ALA A 9 -34.24 27.91 -9.23
N LEU A 10 -34.18 29.03 -8.51
CA LEU A 10 -33.00 29.39 -7.69
C LEU A 10 -32.75 28.37 -6.57
N ILE A 11 -33.80 27.92 -5.88
CA ILE A 11 -33.69 26.92 -4.80
C ILE A 11 -33.16 25.60 -5.35
N ILE A 12 -33.65 25.14 -6.51
CA ILE A 12 -33.20 23.91 -7.15
C ILE A 12 -31.72 24.00 -7.52
N ILE A 13 -31.26 25.15 -8.02
CA ILE A 13 -29.85 25.35 -8.38
C ILE A 13 -28.96 25.32 -7.14
N ILE A 14 -29.36 26.00 -6.06
CA ILE A 14 -28.60 26.03 -4.79
C ILE A 14 -28.53 24.62 -4.18
N PHE A 15 -29.66 23.91 -4.16
CA PHE A 15 -29.72 22.56 -3.61
C PHE A 15 -28.91 21.56 -4.46
N GLY A 16 -29.03 21.65 -5.79
CA GLY A 16 -28.24 20.84 -6.72
C GLY A 16 -26.74 21.10 -6.60
N ALA A 17 -26.31 22.37 -6.49
CA ALA A 17 -24.92 22.73 -6.26
C ALA A 17 -24.40 22.23 -4.91
N GLY A 18 -25.23 22.30 -3.86
CA GLY A 18 -24.89 21.76 -2.53
C GLY A 18 -24.69 20.24 -2.54
N VAL A 19 -25.58 19.50 -3.20
CA VAL A 19 -25.48 18.04 -3.35
C VAL A 19 -24.24 17.65 -4.17
N ALA A 20 -23.96 18.37 -5.25
CA ALA A 20 -22.76 18.14 -6.08
C ALA A 20 -21.47 18.42 -5.31
N TYR A 21 -21.41 19.55 -4.59
CA TYR A 21 -20.26 19.92 -3.76
C TYR A 21 -20.01 18.92 -2.64
N TYR A 22 -21.06 18.45 -1.97
CA TYR A 22 -20.95 17.43 -0.92
C TYR A 22 -20.50 16.07 -1.47
N SER A 23 -20.90 15.73 -2.69
CA SER A 23 -20.48 14.48 -3.36
C SER A 23 -19.01 14.52 -3.81
N MET A 24 -18.50 15.70 -4.16
CA MET A 24 -17.09 15.90 -4.54
C MET A 24 -16.12 15.94 -3.35
N LYS A 25 -16.60 16.22 -2.14
CA LYS A 25 -15.78 16.24 -0.91
C LYS A 25 -15.61 14.88 -0.24
N LYS A 26 -16.27 13.83 -0.73
CA LYS A 26 -15.97 12.48 -0.28
C LYS A 26 -14.59 12.13 -0.83
N PRO A 27 -13.58 11.86 0.03
CA PRO A 27 -12.34 11.28 -0.48
C PRO A 27 -12.75 10.01 -1.22
N GLN A 28 -12.50 9.97 -2.52
CA GLN A 28 -12.52 8.72 -3.28
C GLN A 28 -11.34 7.91 -2.77
N GLY A 29 -11.53 7.28 -1.61
CA GLY A 29 -10.75 6.10 -1.27
C GLY A 29 -10.87 5.13 -2.43
N PRO A 30 -9.81 4.37 -2.74
CA PRO A 30 -9.81 3.45 -3.86
C PRO A 30 -11.09 2.60 -3.85
N PRO A 31 -11.70 2.32 -5.00
CA PRO A 31 -12.93 1.54 -5.04
C PRO A 31 -12.70 0.24 -4.26
N SER A 32 -13.41 0.09 -3.14
CA SER A 32 -13.45 -1.19 -2.42
C SER A 32 -14.24 -2.18 -3.26
N THR A 33 -13.58 -2.80 -4.23
CA THR A 33 -14.03 -4.05 -4.83
C THR A 33 -13.64 -5.19 -3.89
N LEU A 34 -14.30 -5.26 -2.74
CA LEU A 34 -14.51 -6.52 -2.05
C LEU A 34 -15.91 -7.02 -2.43
N THR A 35 -16.05 -7.46 -3.68
CA THR A 35 -17.03 -8.48 -4.00
C THR A 35 -16.58 -9.76 -3.31
N GLY A 36 -17.46 -10.29 -2.47
CA GLY A 36 -17.15 -11.31 -1.47
C GLY A 36 -16.37 -12.50 -2.01
N VAL A 37 -15.51 -13.02 -1.14
CA VAL A 37 -15.03 -14.39 -1.21
C VAL A 37 -16.26 -15.30 -1.19
N ALA A 38 -16.64 -15.78 -2.37
CA ALA A 38 -17.32 -17.04 -2.56
C ALA A 38 -16.52 -17.81 -3.63
N GLY A 39 -15.36 -18.32 -3.22
CA GLY A 39 -14.59 -19.30 -3.98
C GLY A 39 -13.77 -18.74 -5.14
N GLY A 40 -12.44 -18.80 -4.99
CA GLY A 40 -11.49 -18.90 -6.10
C GLY A 40 -11.33 -17.67 -7.02
N GLY A 41 -10.18 -17.00 -6.92
CA GLY A 41 -9.51 -16.40 -8.08
C GLY A 41 -9.37 -14.87 -8.11
N GLY A 42 -8.11 -14.42 -8.14
CA GLY A 42 -7.65 -13.47 -9.17
C GLY A 42 -7.54 -11.99 -8.81
N PHE A 43 -6.32 -11.53 -8.48
CA PHE A 43 -5.92 -10.12 -8.60
C PHE A 43 -5.79 -9.74 -10.08
N GLY A 44 -6.65 -8.83 -10.54
CA GLY A 44 -6.57 -8.18 -11.86
C GLY A 44 -5.44 -7.16 -11.91
N GLY A 45 -4.22 -7.65 -12.15
CA GLY A 45 -3.09 -6.88 -12.64
C GLY A 45 -2.52 -7.63 -13.83
N GLN A 46 -2.13 -6.91 -14.88
CA GLN A 46 -1.65 -7.44 -16.16
C GLN A 46 -0.26 -8.10 -16.06
N PHE A 47 -0.10 -9.01 -15.10
CA PHE A 47 0.97 -9.99 -14.94
C PHE A 47 0.42 -11.36 -14.45
N GLY A 48 -0.90 -11.52 -14.30
CA GLY A 48 -1.46 -12.53 -13.40
C GLY A 48 -2.14 -13.77 -14.01
N ALA A 49 -2.17 -13.97 -15.32
CA ALA A 49 -2.90 -15.13 -15.87
C ALA A 49 -2.09 -16.45 -15.83
N SER A 50 -0.78 -16.37 -16.05
CA SER A 50 0.11 -17.55 -16.11
C SER A 50 0.89 -17.79 -14.82
N ALA A 51 1.08 -16.74 -14.01
CA ALA A 51 1.75 -16.81 -12.70
C ALA A 51 0.83 -17.36 -11.60
N ALA A 52 -0.49 -17.20 -11.71
CA ALA A 52 -1.44 -17.71 -10.71
C ALA A 52 -1.69 -19.22 -10.80
N GLN A 53 -1.13 -19.90 -11.81
CA GLN A 53 -1.25 -21.36 -11.99
C GLN A 53 -0.13 -22.12 -11.29
N ASP A 54 0.99 -21.47 -10.99
CA ASP A 54 2.07 -22.04 -10.20
C ASP A 54 1.89 -21.65 -8.73
N PRO A 55 1.61 -22.60 -7.83
CA PRO A 55 1.41 -22.31 -6.41
C PRO A 55 2.62 -21.62 -5.77
N GLN A 56 3.84 -21.83 -6.28
CA GLN A 56 5.05 -21.18 -5.75
C GLN A 56 5.09 -19.69 -6.10
N ILE A 57 4.63 -19.32 -7.29
CA ILE A 57 4.62 -17.92 -7.74
C ILE A 57 3.52 -17.14 -7.01
N ALA A 58 2.38 -17.76 -6.74
CA ALA A 58 1.30 -17.15 -5.96
C ALA A 58 1.75 -16.83 -4.51
N GLU A 59 2.52 -17.73 -3.88
CA GLU A 59 3.08 -17.52 -2.55
C GLU A 59 4.09 -16.36 -2.53
N ILE A 60 5.02 -16.33 -3.49
CA ILE A 60 6.02 -15.26 -3.62
C ILE A 60 5.34 -13.91 -3.82
N VAL A 61 4.32 -13.81 -4.68
CA VAL A 61 3.57 -12.57 -4.91
C VAL A 61 2.83 -12.13 -3.64
N GLY A 62 2.29 -13.07 -2.86
CA GLY A 62 1.67 -12.78 -1.56
C GLY A 62 2.65 -12.20 -0.54
N VAL A 63 3.86 -12.77 -0.46
CA VAL A 63 4.94 -12.26 0.40
C VAL A 63 5.40 -10.89 -0.08
N LEU A 64 5.62 -10.70 -1.38
CA LEU A 64 6.07 -9.42 -1.95
C LEU A 64 5.03 -8.31 -1.74
N ASN A 65 3.74 -8.61 -1.86
CA ASN A 65 2.69 -7.64 -1.56
C ASN A 65 2.64 -7.29 -0.07
N THR A 66 2.87 -8.28 0.80
CA THR A 66 2.97 -8.04 2.25
C THR A 66 4.15 -7.13 2.57
N VAL A 67 5.33 -7.38 1.97
CA VAL A 67 6.53 -6.56 2.15
C VAL A 67 6.36 -5.15 1.57
N ASN A 68 5.70 -5.02 0.43
CA ASN A 68 5.42 -3.71 -0.20
C ASN A 68 4.54 -2.82 0.71
N GLY A 69 3.64 -3.42 1.48
CA GLY A 69 2.81 -2.70 2.45
C GLY A 69 3.53 -2.28 3.73
N ILE A 70 4.77 -2.75 3.97
CA ILE A 70 5.55 -2.37 5.15
C ILE A 70 6.23 -1.03 4.88
N SER A 71 5.63 0.05 5.37
CA SER A 71 6.31 1.33 5.52
C SER A 71 7.05 1.34 6.84
N LEU A 72 8.39 1.35 6.79
CA LEU A 72 9.20 1.59 7.99
C LEU A 72 9.15 3.08 8.28
N ASP A 73 8.56 3.45 9.41
CA ASP A 73 8.73 4.78 9.98
C ASP A 73 10.22 4.94 10.31
N ALA A 74 10.92 5.85 9.64
CA ALA A 74 12.34 6.10 9.86
C ALA A 74 12.57 7.19 10.91
N ASP A 75 11.51 7.80 11.44
CA ASP A 75 11.62 8.92 12.37
C ASP A 75 12.24 8.49 13.70
N PHE A 76 12.09 7.22 14.10
CA PHE A 76 12.79 6.67 15.27
C PHE A 76 14.31 6.67 15.14
N LEU A 77 14.86 6.66 13.92
CA LEU A 77 16.31 6.76 13.69
C LEU A 77 16.85 8.16 14.05
N ASN A 78 15.96 9.17 14.11
CA ASN A 78 16.28 10.53 14.52
C ASN A 78 16.04 10.77 16.02
N ASP A 79 15.59 9.75 16.77
CA ASP A 79 15.39 9.87 18.22
C ASP A 79 16.76 10.07 18.90
N PRO A 80 16.94 11.12 19.73
CA PRO A 80 18.14 11.30 20.54
C PRO A 80 18.54 10.05 21.35
N VAL A 81 17.55 9.27 21.81
CA VAL A 81 17.75 7.99 22.51
C VAL A 81 18.37 6.96 21.59
N PHE A 82 17.91 6.87 20.34
CA PHE A 82 18.46 5.96 19.35
C PHE A 82 19.87 6.37 18.91
N SER A 83 20.09 7.67 18.68
CA SER A 83 21.41 8.22 18.31
C SER A 83 22.45 8.14 19.43
N GLY A 84 22.00 7.99 20.68
CA GLY A 84 22.85 7.84 21.87
C GLY A 84 23.20 6.39 22.20
N LEU A 85 22.68 5.41 21.45
CA LEU A 85 23.06 4.00 21.62
C LEU A 85 24.52 3.83 21.22
N ILE A 86 25.36 3.60 22.23
CA ILE A 86 26.76 3.22 22.04
C ILE A 86 26.76 1.79 21.48
N ASP A 87 27.27 1.62 20.27
CA ASP A 87 27.51 0.30 19.71
C ASP A 87 28.64 -0.38 20.50
N PHE A 88 28.30 -1.43 21.25
CA PHE A 88 29.26 -2.29 21.92
C PHE A 88 29.77 -3.38 20.97
N SER A 89 30.13 -3.01 19.75
CA SER A 89 30.76 -3.91 18.81
C SER A 89 32.07 -4.41 19.44
N THR A 90 32.13 -5.71 19.74
CA THR A 90 33.38 -6.34 20.13
C THR A 90 34.26 -6.51 18.90
N SER A 91 35.56 -6.26 19.03
CA SER A 91 36.51 -6.62 17.97
C SER A 91 36.45 -8.13 17.81
N LEU A 92 36.00 -8.59 16.64
CA LEU A 92 36.13 -9.99 16.27
C LEU A 92 37.62 -10.35 16.29
N PRO A 93 38.02 -11.42 16.98
CA PRO A 93 39.39 -11.90 16.86
C PRO A 93 39.64 -12.27 15.39
N PRO A 94 40.87 -12.08 14.88
CA PRO A 94 41.21 -12.54 13.54
C PRO A 94 41.03 -14.06 13.49
N GLU A 95 39.99 -14.51 12.78
CA GLU A 95 39.81 -15.92 12.48
C GLU A 95 40.75 -16.31 11.33
N ASN A 96 41.30 -17.51 11.39
CA ASN A 96 41.94 -18.10 10.22
C ASN A 96 40.87 -18.16 9.13
N LEU A 97 41.12 -17.49 8.00
CA LEU A 97 40.29 -17.59 6.80
C LEU A 97 39.94 -19.07 6.60
N GLY A 98 38.64 -19.36 6.45
CA GLY A 98 38.12 -20.72 6.39
C GLY A 98 38.79 -21.58 5.31
N LYS A 99 38.40 -22.85 5.24
CA LYS A 99 38.91 -23.76 4.19
C LYS A 99 38.76 -23.12 2.80
N SER A 100 39.78 -23.31 1.95
CA SER A 100 39.75 -22.88 0.55
C SER A 100 38.41 -23.27 -0.09
N ASN A 101 37.76 -22.31 -0.74
CA ASN A 101 36.47 -22.53 -1.40
C ASN A 101 36.62 -23.62 -2.47
N PRO A 102 35.97 -24.80 -2.32
CA PRO A 102 36.08 -25.89 -3.29
C PRO A 102 35.35 -25.62 -4.61
N PHE A 103 34.63 -24.50 -4.71
CA PHE A 103 33.87 -24.07 -5.88
C PHE A 103 34.43 -22.81 -6.55
N ALA A 104 35.61 -22.33 -6.15
CA ALA A 104 36.22 -21.11 -6.72
C ALA A 104 36.88 -21.33 -8.10
N GLN A 105 36.27 -22.14 -8.97
CA GLN A 105 36.72 -22.32 -10.36
C GLN A 105 36.03 -21.34 -11.29
#